data_AF-A0A1E3IN25-F1
#
_entry.id   AF-A0A1E3IN25-F1
#
_cell.length_a   1.000
_cell.length_b   1.000
_cell.length_c   1.000
_cell.angle_alpha   90.00
_cell.angle_beta   90.00
_cell.angle_gamma   90.00
#
_symmetry.space_group_name_H-M   'P 1'
#
loop_
_entity.id
_entity.type
_entity.pdbx_description
1 polymer ?
#
loop_
_entity_poly.entity_id
_entity_poly.type
_entity_poly.pdbx_seq_one_letter_code
_entity_poly.pdbx_strand_id
1 'polypeptide(L)'
;MTQSRSLPNKLQPLLPLCTSSVLNVPRPPALAFFRQPGHVIPTKWSLYRPLIAHLKVNPGQSYPHISREIRSLWKKNKGLTSVPQVQGFLTRQYDLLRALQADSRDELQELEQRLTRKHECSDSRKRAQESKEALQSASKPPRLTGAFHRPTLFNPPLPRLKPQPIGLSMMIHNRLRARERRMEKRKLYASLRVDMLLEVSFWKQVEVSRRSKWAPNKNSKSPGGWDVILKEELKTMDARFARENMRAEMVFEKPMLQRIKRAKMRKLQWWKMKKKAAKQR
;
A
#
# COMPACT_ATOMS: atom_id res chain seq x y z
N MET A 1 26.83 63.15 -45.60
CA MET A 1 25.51 63.58 -46.12
C MET A 1 24.98 62.39 -46.91
N THR A 2 23.87 61.73 -46.64
CA THR A 2 22.58 62.16 -46.06
C THR A 2 21.87 60.93 -45.49
N GLN A 3 21.03 61.20 -44.50
CA GLN A 3 20.18 60.27 -43.77
C GLN A 3 19.13 59.59 -44.67
N SER A 4 18.68 58.39 -44.29
CA SER A 4 17.31 57.84 -44.45
C SER A 4 17.36 56.31 -44.61
N ARG A 5 16.45 55.49 -44.08
CA ARG A 5 15.32 55.65 -43.17
C ARG A 5 15.08 54.26 -42.60
N SER A 6 15.07 54.15 -41.27
CA SER A 6 14.43 53.05 -40.58
C SER A 6 12.93 53.08 -40.90
N LEU A 7 12.34 51.92 -41.21
CA LEU A 7 10.90 51.73 -41.02
C LEU A 7 10.66 50.48 -40.16
N PRO A 8 10.07 50.65 -38.96
CA PRO A 8 9.67 49.57 -38.09
C PRO A 8 8.27 49.13 -38.48
N ASN A 9 8.07 47.86 -38.82
CA ASN A 9 6.73 47.27 -38.85
C ASN A 9 6.75 45.94 -38.10
N LYS A 10 6.93 46.04 -36.78
CA LYS A 10 6.39 45.06 -35.85
C LYS A 10 4.88 45.14 -35.98
N LEU A 11 4.30 44.25 -36.77
CA LEU A 11 2.86 43.99 -36.72
C LEU A 11 2.54 43.50 -35.31
N GLN A 12 2.13 44.42 -34.44
CA GLN A 12 1.49 44.07 -33.19
C GLN A 12 0.12 43.48 -33.55
N PRO A 13 -0.21 42.26 -33.11
CA PRO A 13 -1.56 41.76 -33.27
C PRO A 13 -2.53 42.68 -32.50
N LEU A 14 -3.45 43.30 -33.24
CA LEU A 14 -4.56 44.13 -32.76
C LEU A 14 -5.66 43.29 -32.08
N LEU A 15 -5.26 42.29 -31.29
CA LEU A 15 -6.18 41.62 -30.40
C LEU A 15 -5.97 42.25 -29.02
N PRO A 16 -7.03 42.77 -28.39
CA PRO A 16 -6.92 43.28 -27.04
C PRO A 16 -6.31 42.15 -26.20
N LEU A 17 -5.19 42.45 -25.53
CA LEU A 17 -4.72 41.64 -24.42
C LEU A 17 -5.92 41.51 -23.50
N CYS A 18 -6.61 40.36 -23.57
CA CYS A 18 -7.64 40.01 -22.61
C CYS A 18 -6.95 40.06 -21.25
N THR A 19 -7.09 41.20 -20.57
CA THR A 19 -6.95 41.37 -19.14
C THR A 19 -8.02 40.46 -18.58
N SER A 20 -7.68 39.18 -18.53
CA SER A 20 -8.54 38.12 -18.08
C SER A 20 -8.86 38.48 -16.65
N SER A 21 -10.04 39.07 -16.48
CA SER A 21 -10.68 39.28 -15.20
C SER A 21 -10.57 37.93 -14.51
N VAL A 22 -9.74 37.93 -13.47
CA VAL A 22 -9.26 36.74 -12.78
C VAL A 22 -10.48 36.11 -12.14
N LEU A 23 -11.17 35.25 -12.89
CA LEU A 23 -12.02 34.23 -12.31
C LEU A 23 -11.11 33.51 -11.34
N ASN A 24 -11.42 33.66 -10.06
CA ASN A 24 -10.70 33.11 -8.93
C ASN A 24 -10.93 31.59 -8.91
N VAL A 25 -10.57 30.92 -10.00
CA VAL A 25 -10.56 29.47 -10.10
C VAL A 25 -9.45 29.05 -9.16
N PRO A 26 -9.76 28.30 -8.09
CA PRO A 26 -8.74 27.82 -7.18
C PRO A 26 -7.72 27.04 -8.01
N ARG A 27 -6.51 27.59 -8.16
CA ARG A 27 -5.44 26.89 -8.86
C ARG A 27 -5.25 25.58 -8.12
N PRO A 28 -5.30 24.42 -8.82
CA PRO A 28 -4.96 23.17 -8.18
C PRO A 28 -3.58 23.32 -7.54
N PRO A 29 -3.38 22.77 -6.33
CA PRO A 29 -2.11 22.91 -5.64
C PRO A 29 -0.98 22.48 -6.57
N ALA A 30 0.05 23.32 -6.69
CA ALA A 30 1.17 23.06 -7.59
C ALA A 30 1.73 21.66 -7.33
N LEU A 31 1.73 20.82 -8.37
CA LEU A 31 2.31 19.48 -8.27
C LEU A 31 3.81 19.63 -8.03
N ALA A 32 4.30 19.01 -6.95
CA ALA A 32 5.73 18.96 -6.67
C ALA A 32 6.50 18.43 -7.89
N PHE A 33 7.65 19.02 -8.23
CA PHE A 33 8.37 18.73 -9.49
C PHE A 33 8.65 17.24 -9.71
N PHE A 34 8.93 16.47 -8.64
CA PHE A 34 9.20 15.03 -8.75
C PHE A 34 7.98 14.19 -9.15
N ARG A 35 6.76 14.77 -9.11
CA ARG A 35 5.52 14.15 -9.63
C ARG A 35 5.17 14.62 -11.04
N GLN A 36 5.84 15.65 -11.55
CA GLN A 36 5.57 16.15 -12.89
C GLN A 36 5.98 15.10 -13.94
N PRO A 37 5.17 14.89 -14.98
CA PRO A 37 5.48 13.91 -16.02
C PRO A 37 6.82 14.20 -16.71
N GLY A 38 7.17 15.48 -16.87
CA GLY A 38 8.46 15.91 -17.42
C GLY A 38 9.69 15.45 -16.62
N HIS A 39 9.55 15.18 -15.32
CA HIS A 39 10.61 14.59 -14.51
C HIS A 39 10.50 13.05 -14.44
N VAL A 40 9.28 12.54 -14.21
CA VAL A 40 9.05 11.11 -13.95
C VAL A 40 9.37 10.26 -15.18
N ILE A 41 8.97 10.71 -16.37
CA ILE A 41 9.12 9.93 -17.60
C ILE A 41 10.61 9.75 -17.94
N PRO A 42 11.44 10.81 -18.08
CA PRO A 42 12.86 10.64 -18.40
C PRO A 42 13.61 9.85 -17.32
N THR A 43 13.36 10.17 -16.06
CA THR A 43 14.02 9.51 -14.92
C THR A 43 13.75 8.00 -14.89
N LYS A 44 12.51 7.59 -15.15
CA LYS A 44 12.12 6.17 -15.09
C LYS A 44 12.44 5.42 -16.39
N TRP A 45 12.16 6.02 -17.54
CA TRP A 45 12.21 5.36 -18.85
C TRP A 45 13.58 5.48 -19.51
N SER A 46 14.24 6.63 -19.39
CA SER A 46 15.52 6.88 -20.04
C SER A 46 16.72 6.52 -19.16
N LEU A 47 16.53 6.37 -17.85
CA LEU A 47 17.63 6.08 -16.91
C LEU A 47 17.43 4.79 -16.12
N TYR A 48 16.45 4.74 -15.22
CA TYR A 48 16.30 3.59 -14.32
C TYR A 48 16.04 2.27 -15.05
N ARG A 49 15.13 2.25 -16.03
CA ARG A 49 14.82 1.03 -16.80
C ARG A 49 16.02 0.53 -17.62
N PRO A 50 16.71 1.36 -18.42
CA PRO A 50 17.94 0.97 -19.11
C PRO A 50 19.02 0.44 -18.17
N LEU A 51 19.28 1.10 -17.03
CA LEU A 51 20.23 0.63 -16.01
C LEU A 51 19.93 -0.81 -15.59
N ILE A 52 18.67 -1.09 -15.23
CA ILE A 52 18.28 -2.45 -14.79
C ILE A 52 18.26 -3.44 -15.96
N ALA A 53 17.98 -2.99 -17.18
CA ALA A 53 17.96 -3.84 -18.37
C ALA A 53 19.37 -4.27 -18.78
N HIS A 54 20.33 -3.33 -18.88
CA HIS A 54 21.72 -3.63 -19.23
C HIS A 54 22.36 -4.64 -18.26
N LEU A 55 22.03 -4.56 -16.96
CA LEU A 55 22.53 -5.50 -15.95
C LEU A 55 21.93 -6.91 -16.02
N LYS A 56 20.84 -7.10 -16.79
CA LYS A 56 20.11 -8.38 -16.91
C LYS A 56 20.28 -9.06 -18.27
N VAL A 57 20.37 -8.26 -19.34
CA VAL A 57 20.20 -8.77 -20.71
C VAL A 57 21.45 -9.47 -21.22
N ASN A 58 22.66 -9.13 -20.74
CA ASN A 58 23.90 -9.71 -21.26
C ASN A 58 24.13 -11.13 -20.69
N PRO A 59 23.89 -12.20 -21.47
CA PRO A 59 24.13 -13.57 -21.01
C PRO A 59 25.64 -13.77 -20.94
N GLY A 60 26.18 -13.86 -19.71
CA GLY A 60 27.62 -13.95 -19.43
C GLY A 60 28.17 -12.81 -18.56
N GLN A 61 27.41 -11.72 -18.37
CA GLN A 61 27.82 -10.58 -17.54
C GLN A 61 26.67 -10.12 -16.65
N SER A 62 26.28 -11.00 -15.72
CA SER A 62 25.27 -10.65 -14.72
C SER A 62 25.94 -10.00 -13.51
N TYR A 63 25.49 -8.79 -13.17
CA TYR A 63 25.96 -8.05 -11.99
C TYR A 63 24.82 -7.91 -10.96
N PRO A 64 24.45 -9.01 -10.26
CA PRO A 64 23.31 -9.02 -9.34
C PRO A 64 23.50 -8.06 -8.16
N HIS A 65 24.72 -7.86 -7.66
CA HIS A 65 24.98 -7.00 -6.51
C HIS A 65 24.92 -5.51 -6.88
N ILE A 66 25.42 -5.11 -8.06
CA ILE A 66 25.20 -3.77 -8.61
C ILE A 66 23.69 -3.53 -8.80
N SER A 67 22.95 -4.48 -9.39
CA SER A 67 21.50 -4.33 -9.57
C SER A 67 20.76 -4.16 -8.24
N ARG A 68 21.14 -4.94 -7.21
CA ARG A 68 20.61 -4.82 -5.85
C ARG A 68 20.91 -3.45 -5.25
N GLU A 69 22.13 -2.95 -5.40
CA GLU A 69 22.55 -1.66 -4.86
C GLU A 69 21.83 -0.49 -5.54
N ILE A 70 21.70 -0.51 -6.87
CA ILE A 70 20.92 0.49 -7.61
C ILE A 70 19.49 0.53 -7.07
N ARG A 71 18.80 -0.62 -6.97
CA ARG A 71 17.43 -0.66 -6.43
C ARG A 71 17.35 -0.11 -5.01
N SER A 72 18.35 -0.42 -4.17
CA SER A 72 18.45 0.10 -2.80
C SER A 72 18.61 1.62 -2.77
N LEU A 73 19.52 2.17 -3.57
CA LEU A 73 19.79 3.61 -3.70
C LEU A 73 18.55 4.36 -4.20
N TRP A 74 17.89 3.87 -5.25
CA TRP A 74 16.67 4.46 -5.78
C TRP A 74 15.52 4.44 -4.75
N LYS A 75 15.40 3.36 -3.96
CA LYS A 75 14.41 3.29 -2.88
C LYS A 75 14.73 4.29 -1.75
N LYS A 76 16.01 4.39 -1.37
CA LYS A 76 16.48 5.33 -0.33
C LYS A 76 16.27 6.79 -0.74
N ASN A 77 16.52 7.11 -2.01
CA ASN A 77 16.46 8.47 -2.54
C ASN A 77 15.10 8.86 -3.14
N LYS A 78 14.07 8.02 -3.03
CA LYS A 78 12.71 8.32 -3.49
C LYS A 78 12.11 9.58 -2.83
N GLY A 79 12.59 9.93 -1.64
CA GLY A 79 12.15 11.10 -0.88
C GLY A 79 12.95 12.39 -1.15
N LEU A 80 13.88 12.41 -2.10
CA LEU A 80 14.62 13.63 -2.43
C LEU A 80 13.68 14.66 -3.06
N THR A 81 13.51 15.80 -2.40
CA THR A 81 12.66 16.92 -2.84
C THR A 81 13.47 18.16 -3.22
N SER A 82 14.78 18.16 -3.07
CA SER A 82 15.62 19.29 -3.47
C SER A 82 16.12 19.08 -4.90
N VAL A 83 15.84 20.04 -5.79
CA VAL A 83 16.27 20.00 -7.20
C VAL A 83 17.77 19.72 -7.34
N PRO A 84 18.70 20.42 -6.67
CA PRO A 84 20.14 20.14 -6.80
C PRO A 84 20.52 18.75 -6.30
N GLN A 85 19.87 18.24 -5.24
CA GLN A 85 20.14 16.88 -4.74
C GLN A 85 19.66 15.82 -5.74
N VAL A 86 18.49 16.02 -6.34
CA VAL A 86 17.95 15.14 -7.38
C VAL A 86 18.84 15.17 -8.61
N GLN A 87 19.26 16.35 -9.08
CA GLN A 87 20.20 16.48 -10.19
C GLN A 87 21.51 15.74 -9.90
N GLY A 88 22.14 15.99 -8.77
CA GLY A 88 23.39 15.30 -8.39
C GLY A 88 23.23 13.78 -8.29
N PHE A 89 22.08 13.29 -7.83
CA PHE A 89 21.77 11.86 -7.85
C PHE A 89 21.65 11.33 -9.28
N LEU A 90 20.86 11.98 -10.14
CA LEU A 90 20.65 11.56 -11.52
C LEU A 90 21.93 11.57 -12.34
N THR A 91 22.78 12.60 -12.21
CA THR A 91 24.07 12.68 -12.91
C THR A 91 24.92 11.44 -12.63
N ARG A 92 25.09 11.06 -11.35
CA ARG A 92 25.84 9.84 -10.97
C ARG A 92 25.24 8.56 -11.57
N GLN A 93 23.92 8.50 -11.71
CA GLN A 93 23.25 7.34 -12.32
C GLN A 93 23.46 7.32 -13.84
N TYR A 94 23.48 8.48 -14.51
CA TYR A 94 23.82 8.59 -15.93
C TYR A 94 25.28 8.22 -16.19
N ASP A 95 26.20 8.63 -15.32
CA ASP A 95 27.61 8.23 -15.41
C ASP A 95 27.77 6.71 -15.32
N LEU A 96 27.03 6.07 -14.41
CA LEU A 96 26.99 4.62 -14.30
C LEU A 96 26.38 3.95 -15.54
N LEU A 97 25.30 4.52 -16.10
CA LEU A 97 24.71 4.02 -17.34
C LEU A 97 25.70 4.12 -18.51
N ARG A 98 26.46 5.22 -18.58
CA ARG A 98 27.50 5.42 -19.59
C ARG A 98 28.62 4.40 -19.45
N ALA A 99 29.09 4.12 -18.23
CA ALA A 99 30.09 3.07 -17.97
C ALA A 99 29.59 1.67 -18.38
N LEU A 100 28.30 1.38 -18.15
CA LEU A 100 27.65 0.14 -18.60
C LEU A 100 27.50 0.05 -20.13
N GLN A 101 27.38 1.17 -20.83
CA GLN A 101 27.30 1.22 -22.29
C GLN A 101 28.67 1.21 -22.97
N ALA A 102 29.71 1.72 -22.28
CA ALA A 102 31.08 1.75 -22.77
C ALA A 102 31.81 0.40 -22.61
N ASP A 103 31.14 -0.64 -22.11
CA ASP A 103 31.71 -1.96 -21.83
C ASP A 103 32.98 -1.90 -20.95
N SER A 104 33.00 -1.01 -19.95
CA SER A 104 34.09 -0.90 -18.95
C SER A 104 34.11 -2.09 -17.99
N ARG A 105 34.44 -3.27 -18.50
CA ARG A 105 34.30 -4.57 -17.82
C ARG A 105 35.08 -4.65 -16.52
N ASP A 106 36.33 -4.19 -16.52
CA ASP A 106 37.23 -4.31 -15.36
C ASP A 106 36.73 -3.49 -14.18
N GLU A 107 36.34 -2.23 -14.42
CA GLU A 107 35.78 -1.34 -13.39
C GLU A 107 34.47 -1.88 -12.81
N LEU A 108 33.59 -2.43 -13.68
CA LEU A 108 32.32 -3.01 -13.27
C LEU A 108 32.52 -4.31 -12.48
N GLN A 109 33.51 -5.13 -12.84
CA GLN A 109 33.86 -6.33 -12.10
C GLN A 109 34.44 -5.99 -10.73
N GLU A 110 35.33 -5.00 -10.63
CA GLU A 110 35.86 -4.54 -9.35
C GLU A 110 34.74 -4.01 -8.45
N LEU A 111 33.84 -3.18 -9.02
CA LEU A 111 32.68 -2.66 -8.30
C LEU A 111 31.76 -3.78 -7.80
N GLU A 112 31.48 -4.78 -8.64
CA GLU A 112 30.67 -5.94 -8.29
C GLU A 112 31.32 -6.72 -7.15
N GLN A 113 32.61 -7.05 -7.23
CA GLN A 113 33.33 -7.77 -6.17
C GLN A 113 33.28 -7.01 -4.83
N ARG A 114 33.47 -5.68 -4.86
CA ARG A 114 33.35 -4.84 -3.68
C ARG A 114 31.94 -4.88 -3.08
N LEU A 115 30.91 -4.82 -3.92
CA LEU A 115 29.51 -4.91 -3.50
C LEU A 115 29.13 -6.31 -3.01
N THR A 116 29.69 -7.37 -3.57
CA THR A 116 29.52 -8.75 -3.10
C THR A 116 29.99 -8.87 -1.65
N ARG A 117 31.24 -8.48 -1.36
CA ARG A 117 31.80 -8.52 0.01
C ARG A 117 30.95 -7.70 0.99
N LYS A 118 30.51 -6.51 0.57
CA LYS A 118 29.61 -5.65 1.38
C LYS A 118 28.28 -6.35 1.67
N HIS A 119 27.65 -6.94 0.66
CA HIS A 119 26.37 -7.62 0.79
C HIS A 119 26.48 -8.90 1.62
N GLU A 120 27.53 -9.70 1.45
CA GLU A 120 27.78 -10.91 2.24
C GLU A 120 27.94 -10.60 3.72
N CYS A 121 28.69 -9.54 4.06
CA CYS A 121 28.84 -9.10 5.45
C CYS A 121 27.50 -8.62 6.03
N SER A 122 26.71 -7.88 5.26
CA SER A 122 25.37 -7.43 5.68
C SER A 122 24.40 -8.61 5.85
N ASP A 123 24.36 -9.52 4.89
CA ASP A 123 23.45 -10.67 4.87
C ASP A 123 23.82 -11.69 5.95
N SER A 124 25.10 -11.93 6.21
CA SER A 124 25.56 -12.80 7.31
C SER A 124 25.20 -12.22 8.68
N ARG A 125 25.41 -10.91 8.90
CA ARG A 125 24.94 -10.23 10.12
C ARG A 125 23.43 -10.34 10.29
N LYS A 126 22.68 -10.12 9.20
CA LYS A 126 21.22 -10.24 9.22
C LYS A 126 20.76 -11.66 9.54
N ARG A 127 21.36 -12.69 8.90
CA ARG A 127 21.07 -14.10 9.19
C ARG A 127 21.44 -14.48 10.63
N ALA A 128 22.55 -13.99 11.15
CA ALA A 128 22.96 -14.23 12.54
C ALA A 128 22.01 -13.57 13.55
N GLN A 129 21.45 -12.40 13.21
CA GLN A 129 20.43 -11.76 14.01
C GLN A 129 19.09 -12.52 13.92
N GLU A 130 18.66 -12.88 12.72
CA GLU A 130 17.45 -13.67 12.48
C GLU A 130 17.53 -15.04 13.18
N SER A 131 18.68 -15.71 13.22
CA SER A 131 18.86 -16.98 13.93
C SER A 131 18.82 -16.81 15.45
N LYS A 132 19.44 -15.75 15.99
CA LYS A 132 19.32 -15.40 17.42
C LYS A 132 17.88 -15.11 17.81
N GLU A 133 17.15 -14.37 16.99
CA GLU A 133 15.73 -14.08 17.20
C GLU A 133 14.85 -15.32 17.07
N ALA A 134 15.16 -16.21 16.12
CA ALA A 134 14.48 -17.50 15.95
C ALA A 134 14.68 -18.39 17.18
N LEU A 135 15.90 -18.50 17.70
CA LEU A 135 16.19 -19.26 18.93
C LEU A 135 15.48 -18.66 20.15
N GLN A 136 15.51 -17.32 20.28
CA GLN A 136 14.81 -16.65 21.38
C GLN A 136 13.30 -16.82 21.32
N SER A 137 12.72 -16.77 20.12
CA SER A 137 11.27 -16.91 19.91
C SER A 137 10.78 -18.35 20.05
N ALA A 138 11.56 -19.34 19.63
CA ALA A 138 11.24 -20.75 19.80
C ALA A 138 11.23 -21.19 21.27
N SER A 139 12.05 -20.56 22.13
CA SER A 139 12.27 -21.06 23.50
C SER A 139 11.18 -20.74 24.52
N LYS A 140 10.31 -19.74 24.29
CA LYS A 140 9.38 -19.26 25.32
C LYS A 140 7.94 -19.57 24.96
N PRO A 141 7.30 -20.58 25.60
CA PRO A 141 5.88 -20.82 25.40
C PRO A 141 5.09 -19.56 25.76
N PRO A 142 4.02 -19.22 25.01
CA PRO A 142 3.20 -18.04 25.29
C PRO A 142 2.69 -18.05 26.73
N ARG A 143 3.07 -17.04 27.52
CA ARG A 143 2.67 -16.96 28.94
C ARG A 143 1.44 -16.07 29.10
N LEU A 144 0.50 -16.49 29.93
CA LEU A 144 -0.64 -15.66 30.33
C LEU A 144 -0.15 -14.43 31.10
N THR A 145 -0.55 -13.25 30.63
CA THR A 145 -0.12 -11.97 31.23
C THR A 145 -0.95 -11.53 32.44
N GLY A 146 -2.12 -12.15 32.65
CA GLY A 146 -3.14 -11.70 33.60
C GLY A 146 -4.04 -10.57 33.08
N ALA A 147 -3.97 -10.26 31.78
CA ALA A 147 -4.87 -9.34 31.08
C ALA A 147 -5.70 -10.09 30.02
N PHE A 148 -6.74 -9.44 29.51
CA PHE A 148 -7.59 -9.95 28.43
C PHE A 148 -7.58 -9.02 27.22
N HIS A 149 -7.80 -9.60 26.04
CA HIS A 149 -8.25 -8.87 24.87
C HIS A 149 -9.75 -8.71 24.97
N ARG A 150 -10.22 -7.46 25.00
CA ARG A 150 -11.65 -7.17 24.96
C ARG A 150 -12.26 -7.80 23.70
N PRO A 151 -13.48 -8.35 23.77
CA PRO A 151 -14.24 -8.72 22.60
C PRO A 151 -14.30 -7.53 21.65
N THR A 152 -14.04 -7.77 20.37
CA THR A 152 -14.18 -6.78 19.31
C THR A 152 -14.80 -7.45 18.10
N LEU A 153 -15.10 -6.66 17.07
CA LEU A 153 -15.56 -7.16 15.78
C LEU A 153 -14.57 -8.13 15.12
N PHE A 154 -13.31 -8.15 15.55
CA PHE A 154 -12.24 -8.94 14.94
C PHE A 154 -11.78 -10.11 15.80
N ASN A 155 -12.02 -10.08 17.11
CA ASN A 155 -11.63 -11.17 18.01
C ASN A 155 -12.71 -11.46 19.06
N PRO A 156 -12.96 -12.75 19.36
CA PRO A 156 -13.74 -13.12 20.53
C PRO A 156 -13.02 -12.69 21.82
N PRO A 157 -13.66 -12.83 23.00
CA PRO A 157 -12.98 -12.75 24.30
C PRO A 157 -11.78 -13.71 24.32
N LEU A 158 -10.57 -13.17 24.41
CA LEU A 158 -9.34 -13.96 24.40
C LEU A 158 -8.41 -13.54 25.55
N PRO A 159 -7.65 -14.48 26.15
CA PRO A 159 -6.62 -14.13 27.11
C PRO A 159 -5.43 -13.46 26.41
N ARG A 160 -4.82 -12.46 27.06
CA ARG A 160 -3.62 -11.80 26.52
C ARG A 160 -2.36 -12.60 26.89
N LEU A 161 -1.63 -13.04 25.87
CA LEU A 161 -0.40 -13.81 25.98
C LEU A 161 0.84 -12.96 25.69
N LYS A 162 1.99 -13.33 26.26
CA LYS A 162 3.30 -12.75 25.92
C LYS A 162 4.38 -13.86 25.79
N PRO A 163 5.10 -13.94 24.65
CA PRO A 163 4.78 -13.26 23.37
C PRO A 163 3.38 -13.68 22.86
N GLN A 164 2.74 -12.82 22.07
CA GLN A 164 1.46 -13.16 21.45
C GLN A 164 1.73 -14.12 20.29
N PRO A 165 1.03 -15.26 20.19
CA PRO A 165 1.20 -16.17 19.06
C PRO A 165 0.95 -15.46 17.73
N ILE A 166 1.84 -15.63 16.77
CA ILE A 166 1.76 -14.99 15.44
C ILE A 166 0.41 -15.30 14.78
N GLY A 167 -0.08 -16.54 14.91
CA GLY A 167 -1.38 -16.95 14.36
C GLY A 167 -2.56 -16.13 14.89
N LEU A 168 -2.54 -15.73 16.17
CA LEU A 168 -3.60 -14.90 16.75
C LEU A 168 -3.55 -13.48 16.17
N SER A 169 -2.36 -12.87 16.11
CA SER A 169 -2.17 -11.55 15.52
C SER A 169 -2.54 -11.53 14.03
N MET A 170 -2.11 -12.53 13.27
CA MET A 170 -2.43 -12.70 11.85
C MET A 170 -3.92 -12.94 11.63
N MET A 171 -4.59 -13.71 12.49
CA MET A 171 -6.04 -13.90 12.44
C MET A 171 -6.79 -12.57 12.57
N ILE A 172 -6.41 -11.71 13.54
CA ILE A 172 -7.04 -10.40 13.73
C ILE A 172 -6.81 -9.53 12.49
N HIS A 173 -5.57 -9.48 11.99
CA HIS A 173 -5.21 -8.68 10.82
C HIS A 173 -5.93 -9.12 9.54
N ASN A 174 -6.02 -10.43 9.31
CA ASN A 174 -6.72 -11.00 8.17
C ASN A 174 -8.22 -10.67 8.23
N ARG A 175 -8.84 -10.71 9.43
CA ARG A 175 -10.24 -10.32 9.61
C ARG A 175 -10.46 -8.84 9.35
N LEU A 176 -9.55 -7.97 9.81
CA LEU A 176 -9.60 -6.53 9.54
C LEU A 176 -9.60 -6.25 8.03
N ARG A 177 -8.60 -6.80 7.30
CA ARG A 177 -8.51 -6.69 5.83
C ARG A 177 -9.73 -7.28 5.12
N ALA A 178 -10.21 -8.44 5.57
CA ALA A 178 -11.38 -9.07 4.97
C ALA A 178 -12.66 -8.25 5.20
N ARG A 179 -12.76 -7.51 6.30
CA ARG A 179 -13.87 -6.59 6.56
C ARG A 179 -13.79 -5.37 5.64
N GLU A 180 -12.62 -4.76 5.53
CA GLU A 180 -12.37 -3.62 4.64
C GLU A 180 -12.81 -3.91 3.19
N ARG A 181 -12.31 -5.00 2.62
CA ARG A 181 -12.70 -5.45 1.26
C ARG A 181 -14.20 -5.70 1.13
N ARG A 182 -14.85 -6.23 2.18
CA ARG A 182 -16.31 -6.43 2.18
C ARG A 182 -17.08 -5.12 2.24
N MET A 183 -16.61 -4.13 3.00
CA MET A 183 -17.23 -2.81 3.03
C MET A 183 -17.14 -2.13 1.66
N GLU A 184 -15.98 -2.21 1.01
CA GLU A 184 -15.80 -1.71 -0.36
C GLU A 184 -16.73 -2.42 -1.35
N LYS A 185 -16.75 -3.76 -1.34
CA LYS A 185 -17.62 -4.57 -2.20
C LYS A 185 -19.11 -4.27 -1.95
N ARG A 186 -19.52 -4.10 -0.68
CA ARG A 186 -20.90 -3.75 -0.31
C ARG A 186 -21.28 -2.37 -0.83
N LYS A 187 -20.38 -1.37 -0.74
CA LYS A 187 -20.62 -0.03 -1.29
C LYS A 187 -20.82 -0.08 -2.81
N LEU A 188 -19.95 -0.80 -3.51
CA LEU A 188 -20.05 -1.01 -4.95
C LEU A 188 -21.37 -1.70 -5.34
N TYR A 189 -21.75 -2.76 -4.64
CA TYR A 189 -22.98 -3.49 -4.98
C TYR A 189 -24.23 -2.68 -4.63
N ALA A 190 -24.19 -1.87 -3.58
CA ALA A 190 -25.26 -0.94 -3.26
C ALA A 190 -25.41 0.13 -4.34
N SER A 191 -24.33 0.70 -4.89
CA SER A 191 -24.42 1.68 -5.98
C SER A 191 -24.94 1.04 -7.27
N LEU A 192 -24.39 -0.11 -7.68
CA LEU A 192 -24.85 -0.84 -8.87
C LEU A 192 -26.33 -1.19 -8.79
N ARG A 193 -26.82 -1.55 -7.60
CA ARG A 193 -28.24 -1.84 -7.40
C ARG A 193 -29.11 -0.59 -7.58
N VAL A 194 -28.67 0.57 -7.12
CA VAL A 194 -29.39 1.84 -7.32
C VAL A 194 -29.45 2.17 -8.81
N ASP A 195 -28.32 2.09 -9.52
CA ASP A 195 -28.24 2.37 -10.96
C ASP A 195 -29.18 1.45 -11.75
N MET A 196 -29.18 0.15 -11.44
CA MET A 196 -30.08 -0.80 -12.07
C MET A 196 -31.57 -0.50 -11.82
N LEU A 197 -31.94 -0.05 -10.61
CA LEU A 197 -33.32 0.32 -10.34
C LEU A 197 -33.74 1.55 -11.14
N LEU A 198 -32.83 2.52 -11.31
CA LEU A 198 -33.04 3.69 -12.16
C LEU A 198 -33.22 3.27 -13.62
N GLU A 199 -32.34 2.41 -14.16
CA GLU A 199 -32.47 1.89 -15.52
C GLU A 199 -33.80 1.15 -15.73
N VAL A 200 -34.17 0.25 -14.81
CA VAL A 200 -35.45 -0.47 -14.89
C VAL A 200 -36.63 0.50 -14.85
N SER A 201 -36.56 1.56 -14.03
CA SER A 201 -37.61 2.59 -13.98
C SER A 201 -37.70 3.41 -15.27
N PHE A 202 -36.55 3.76 -15.85
CA PHE A 202 -36.46 4.48 -17.12
C PHE A 202 -37.07 3.66 -18.26
N TRP A 203 -36.69 2.39 -18.39
CA TRP A 203 -37.23 1.51 -19.43
C TRP A 203 -38.74 1.32 -19.30
N LYS A 204 -39.26 1.19 -18.07
CA LYS A 204 -40.71 1.14 -17.84
C LYS A 204 -41.42 2.41 -18.31
N GLN A 205 -40.83 3.60 -18.10
CA GLN A 205 -41.41 4.87 -18.55
C GLN A 205 -41.40 5.01 -20.07
N VAL A 206 -40.30 4.62 -20.72
CA VAL A 206 -40.18 4.62 -22.19
C VAL A 206 -41.17 3.62 -22.82
N GLU A 207 -41.35 2.46 -22.19
CA GLU A 207 -42.26 1.42 -22.66
C GLU A 207 -43.73 1.83 -22.55
N VAL A 208 -44.16 2.45 -21.44
CA VAL A 208 -45.52 3.02 -21.33
C VAL A 208 -45.81 4.03 -22.46
N SER A 209 -44.78 4.72 -22.96
CA SER A 209 -44.91 5.70 -24.03
C SER A 209 -45.00 5.09 -25.42
N ARG A 210 -44.55 3.84 -25.60
CA ARG A 210 -44.68 3.09 -26.85
C ARG A 210 -45.77 2.05 -26.66
N ARG A 211 -46.93 2.19 -27.32
CA ARG A 211 -48.02 1.18 -27.40
C ARG A 211 -47.60 -0.21 -27.95
N SER A 212 -46.30 -0.49 -28.06
CA SER A 212 -45.77 -1.79 -28.44
C SER A 212 -45.91 -2.74 -27.26
N LYS A 213 -46.70 -3.80 -27.44
CA LYS A 213 -46.81 -4.93 -26.52
C LYS A 213 -45.51 -5.71 -26.55
N TRP A 214 -44.45 -5.20 -25.93
CA TRP A 214 -43.34 -6.06 -25.53
C TRP A 214 -43.90 -6.93 -24.41
N ALA A 215 -44.39 -8.13 -24.79
CA ALA A 215 -44.85 -9.08 -23.80
C ALA A 215 -43.67 -9.31 -22.86
N PRO A 216 -43.81 -9.08 -21.54
CA PRO A 216 -42.76 -9.40 -20.60
C PRO A 216 -42.59 -10.91 -20.70
N ASN A 217 -41.63 -11.33 -21.52
CA ASN A 217 -41.32 -12.73 -21.66
C ASN A 217 -40.90 -13.16 -20.26
N LYS A 218 -41.80 -13.87 -19.59
CA LYS A 218 -41.54 -14.70 -18.42
C LYS A 218 -40.62 -15.84 -18.87
N ASN A 219 -39.44 -15.50 -19.40
CA ASN A 219 -38.37 -16.45 -19.54
C ASN A 219 -37.96 -16.79 -18.12
N SER A 220 -38.56 -17.86 -17.58
CA SER A 220 -38.21 -18.45 -16.27
C SER A 220 -36.73 -18.84 -16.18
N LYS A 221 -36.03 -18.86 -17.32
CA LYS A 221 -34.60 -19.07 -17.47
C LYS A 221 -33.73 -17.84 -17.15
N SER A 222 -34.30 -16.65 -16.94
CA SER A 222 -33.59 -15.55 -16.30
C SER A 222 -33.97 -15.55 -14.82
N PRO A 223 -33.18 -16.20 -13.94
CA PRO A 223 -33.51 -16.29 -12.53
C PRO A 223 -33.48 -14.88 -11.92
N GLY A 224 -34.63 -14.23 -11.79
CA GLY A 224 -34.81 -13.01 -11.01
C GLY A 224 -34.10 -11.73 -11.50
N GLY A 225 -33.41 -11.77 -12.64
CA GLY A 225 -32.57 -10.66 -13.09
C GLY A 225 -31.38 -10.39 -12.16
N TRP A 226 -30.47 -9.51 -12.59
CA TRP A 226 -29.29 -9.12 -11.82
C TRP A 226 -29.61 -8.61 -10.39
N ASP A 227 -30.83 -8.13 -10.13
CA ASP A 227 -31.22 -7.57 -8.82
C ASP A 227 -31.33 -8.66 -7.75
N VAL A 228 -31.80 -9.87 -8.12
CA VAL A 228 -31.82 -11.00 -7.17
C VAL A 228 -30.41 -11.41 -6.78
N ILE A 229 -29.49 -11.50 -7.74
CA ILE A 229 -28.07 -11.82 -7.48
C ILE A 229 -27.44 -10.77 -6.54
N LEU A 230 -27.65 -9.48 -6.83
CA LEU A 230 -27.14 -8.40 -5.98
C LEU A 230 -27.75 -8.42 -4.57
N LYS A 231 -29.05 -8.70 -4.46
CA LYS A 231 -29.75 -8.84 -3.16
C LYS A 231 -29.20 -10.01 -2.35
N GLU A 232 -29.00 -11.17 -2.96
CA GLU A 232 -28.44 -12.36 -2.30
C GLU A 232 -27.00 -12.13 -1.83
N GLU A 233 -26.18 -11.47 -2.64
CA GLU A 233 -24.82 -11.08 -2.26
C GLU A 233 -24.81 -10.08 -1.10
N LEU A 234 -25.67 -9.06 -1.14
CA LEU A 234 -25.82 -8.09 -0.03
C LEU A 234 -26.28 -8.80 1.26
N LYS A 235 -27.28 -9.69 1.17
CA LYS A 235 -27.76 -10.49 2.30
C LYS A 235 -26.65 -11.37 2.88
N THR A 236 -25.83 -11.98 2.02
CA THR A 236 -24.68 -12.78 2.43
C THR A 236 -23.62 -11.93 3.15
N MET A 237 -23.37 -10.70 2.69
CA MET A 237 -22.47 -9.76 3.38
C MET A 237 -23.03 -9.31 4.72
N ASP A 238 -24.32 -9.00 4.81
CA ASP A 238 -24.98 -8.59 6.05
C ASP A 238 -24.99 -9.72 7.08
N ALA A 239 -25.25 -10.97 6.68
CA ALA A 239 -25.11 -12.14 7.56
C ALA A 239 -23.66 -12.32 8.07
N ARG A 240 -22.65 -11.97 7.27
CA ARG A 240 -21.25 -11.95 7.73
C ARG A 240 -21.02 -10.84 8.75
N PHE A 241 -21.58 -9.64 8.55
CA PHE A 241 -21.49 -8.52 9.49
C PHE A 241 -22.16 -8.83 10.83
N ALA A 242 -23.34 -9.47 10.81
CA ALA A 242 -24.02 -9.95 12.01
C ALA A 242 -23.13 -10.87 12.85
N ARG A 243 -22.41 -11.81 12.20
CA ARG A 243 -21.42 -12.67 12.89
C ARG A 243 -20.22 -11.92 13.47
N GLU A 244 -19.91 -10.72 12.99
CA GLU A 244 -18.86 -9.87 13.59
C GLU A 244 -19.38 -9.13 14.81
N ASN A 245 -20.62 -8.62 14.74
CA ASN A 245 -21.28 -7.97 15.86
C ASN A 245 -21.48 -8.96 17.01
N MET A 246 -21.96 -10.17 16.72
CA MET A 246 -22.06 -11.25 17.71
C MET A 246 -20.71 -11.50 18.41
N ARG A 247 -19.58 -11.48 17.68
CA ARG A 247 -18.24 -11.64 18.29
C ARG A 247 -17.86 -10.50 19.23
N ALA A 248 -18.29 -9.27 18.95
CA ALA A 248 -18.05 -8.12 19.82
C ALA A 248 -18.93 -8.15 21.08
N GLU A 249 -20.09 -8.78 21.01
CA GLU A 249 -21.04 -8.93 22.13
C GLU A 249 -20.71 -10.12 23.04
N MET A 250 -19.85 -11.04 22.60
CA MET A 250 -19.45 -12.21 23.40
C MET A 250 -18.85 -11.80 24.75
N VAL A 251 -19.26 -12.50 25.82
CA VAL A 251 -18.75 -12.30 27.19
C VAL A 251 -17.68 -13.35 27.53
N PHE A 252 -16.75 -13.01 28.42
CA PHE A 252 -15.74 -13.96 28.91
C PHE A 252 -16.37 -15.07 29.75
N GLU A 253 -15.99 -16.31 29.46
CA GLU A 253 -16.37 -17.46 30.27
C GLU A 253 -15.77 -17.40 31.68
N LYS A 254 -16.55 -17.81 32.70
CA LYS A 254 -16.10 -17.92 34.09
C LYS A 254 -14.76 -18.68 34.28
N PRO A 255 -14.54 -19.87 33.68
CA PRO A 255 -13.25 -20.56 33.80
C PRO A 255 -12.08 -19.75 33.23
N MET A 256 -12.28 -19.04 32.11
CA MET A 256 -11.26 -18.18 31.53
C MET A 256 -10.90 -17.02 32.48
N LEU A 257 -11.92 -16.38 33.07
CA LEU A 257 -11.72 -15.31 34.06
C LEU A 257 -10.92 -15.81 35.27
N GLN A 258 -11.20 -17.01 35.77
CA GLN A 258 -10.44 -17.61 36.88
C GLN A 258 -8.97 -17.87 36.51
N ARG A 259 -8.70 -18.42 35.31
CA ARG A 259 -7.31 -18.62 34.82
C ARG A 259 -6.54 -17.31 34.74
N ILE A 260 -7.17 -16.25 34.23
CA ILE A 260 -6.57 -14.92 34.13
C ILE A 260 -6.33 -14.32 35.52
N LYS A 261 -7.28 -14.43 36.46
CA LYS A 261 -7.10 -14.00 37.85
C LYS A 261 -5.90 -14.68 38.50
N ARG A 262 -5.76 -16.01 38.36
CA ARG A 262 -4.59 -16.77 38.86
C ARG A 262 -3.28 -16.25 38.25
N ALA A 263 -3.23 -16.03 36.94
CA ALA A 263 -2.05 -15.47 36.28
C ALA A 263 -1.71 -14.05 36.77
N LYS A 264 -2.72 -13.19 36.99
CA LYS A 264 -2.55 -11.85 37.57
C LYS A 264 -1.97 -11.91 38.98
N MET A 265 -2.46 -12.81 39.83
CA MET A 265 -1.96 -12.99 41.20
C MET A 265 -0.51 -13.47 41.21
N ARG A 266 -0.17 -14.47 40.40
CA ARG A 266 1.23 -14.96 40.25
C ARG A 266 2.17 -13.83 39.82
N LYS A 267 1.75 -13.01 38.85
CA LYS A 267 2.54 -11.86 38.39
C LYS A 267 2.74 -10.83 39.51
N LEU A 268 1.70 -10.54 40.29
CA LEU A 268 1.77 -9.61 41.42
C LEU A 268 2.74 -10.12 42.50
N GLN A 269 2.65 -11.41 42.86
CA GLN A 269 3.56 -12.06 43.80
C GLN A 269 5.02 -11.99 43.33
N TRP A 270 5.28 -12.31 42.05
CA TRP A 270 6.61 -12.20 41.46
C TRP A 270 7.18 -10.78 41.56
N TRP A 271 6.39 -9.74 41.26
CA TRP A 271 6.82 -8.35 41.42
C TRP A 271 7.09 -7.97 42.88
N LYS A 272 6.27 -8.43 43.82
CA LYS A 272 6.51 -8.21 45.27
C LYS A 272 7.84 -8.84 45.70
N MET A 273 8.13 -10.08 45.30
CA MET A 273 9.40 -10.74 45.58
C MET A 273 10.59 -9.99 44.98
N LYS A 274 10.49 -9.57 43.70
CA LYS A 274 11.54 -8.81 43.03
C LYS A 274 11.82 -7.46 43.72
N LYS A 275 10.78 -6.75 44.18
CA LYS A 275 10.93 -5.51 44.95
C LYS A 275 11.60 -5.73 46.30
N LYS A 276 11.24 -6.79 47.03
CA LYS A 276 11.89 -7.15 48.29
C LYS A 276 13.38 -7.46 48.09
N ALA A 277 13.72 -8.28 47.10
CA ALA A 277 15.11 -8.61 46.77
C ALA A 277 15.94 -7.38 46.36
N ALA A 278 15.32 -6.41 45.67
CA ALA A 278 15.99 -5.16 45.30
C ALA A 278 16.21 -4.21 46.48
N LYS A 279 15.44 -4.31 47.57
CA LYS A 279 15.62 -3.51 48.80
C LYS A 279 16.69 -4.09 49.74
N GLN A 280 17.01 -5.38 49.59
CA GLN A 280 18.03 -6.08 50.39
C GLN A 280 19.44 -5.97 49.79
N ARG A 281 19.55 -5.48 48.55
CA ARG A 281 20.82 -5.15 47.90
C ARG A 281 21.10 -3.68 48.10
#